data_AF-A0A0B0S9I9-F1
#
_entry.id   AF-A0A0B0S9I9-F1
#
_cell.length_a   1.000
_cell.length_b   1.000
_cell.length_c   1.000
_cell.angle_alpha   90.00
_cell.angle_beta   90.00
_cell.angle_gamma   90.00
#
_symmetry.space_group_name_H-M   'P 1'
#
loop_
_entity.id
_entity.type
_entity.pdbx_description
1 polymer ?
#
loop_
_entity_poly.entity_id
_entity_poly.type
_entity_poly.pdbx_seq_one_letter_code
_entity_poly.pdbx_strand_id
1 'polypeptide(L)'
;MDGIFYALVDLSKQVLSDLPLGALDKGVMSTLEAAAPRHRLKAVELATGKSTDWKEAGPKAHLLLHPGHLSQLGITGKQGGFRSSLQEAFEASQFDFADLLRKVGSFKDFLVPEPLAVPTDALFRVEGRGLRMAKGMAAEPKEVRRLGFLSAPQSLYIRPVFPEGVNGEVTSVTQYEPSTHIEIQERGRPPQRSGKLAHTLKHSYNPRWLLLYHLVPRSDLEKSQKGKEILAHFTPANGENSLQQELERLGVKLQLLLPAIRYAPLTGEVARGAPSEATTLEKGAQPQINLILAPAEVRSEALKRLIQSLKSLFPNSKGQVVQPKTLMGTPPNIHSLAYDLLVRLCNAVPYALACLDHPILGLRTSRDEGYLWRLLSPEGFVLAKGSGLPKTEELPHRLVIHFLGSGQALDNILSWTHHPVVWIERTNLRFSHKKLPLGTYFLASSEMAYLLVHPGHPGWPRALRIQVAQGDLPLEQAVAQVYWLSKPAGGLYHPGTVPLSVADETEWDKLRHPGTHKVGD
;
A
#
# COMPACT_ATOMS: atom_id res chain seq x y z
N MET A 1 -14.09 29.37 16.33
CA MET A 1 -14.30 27.91 16.22
C MET A 1 -13.45 27.45 15.07
N ASP A 2 -12.31 26.83 15.39
CA ASP A 2 -11.32 26.43 14.41
C ASP A 2 -11.81 25.19 13.66
N GLY A 3 -12.46 25.41 12.52
CA GLY A 3 -12.87 24.34 11.63
C GLY A 3 -11.64 23.65 11.07
N ILE A 4 -11.43 22.38 11.39
CA ILE A 4 -10.44 21.55 10.71
C ILE A 4 -11.03 21.23 9.33
N PHE A 5 -10.47 21.84 8.29
CA PHE A 5 -10.83 21.57 6.88
C PHE A 5 -9.96 20.43 6.33
N TYR A 6 -10.57 19.43 5.71
CA TYR A 6 -9.85 18.36 5.02
C TYR A 6 -9.86 18.67 3.52
N ALA A 7 -8.71 19.06 2.99
CA ALA A 7 -8.59 19.37 1.57
C ALA A 7 -8.26 18.10 0.79
N LEU A 8 -8.93 17.92 -0.35
CA LEU A 8 -8.37 17.14 -1.44
C LEU A 8 -7.54 18.09 -2.27
N VAL A 9 -6.24 18.00 -2.07
CA VAL A 9 -5.33 18.90 -2.78
C VAL A 9 -4.98 18.24 -4.10
N ASP A 10 -5.39 18.86 -5.20
CA ASP A 10 -4.89 18.47 -6.51
C ASP A 10 -3.45 18.94 -6.69
N LEU A 11 -2.50 18.04 -6.43
CA LEU A 11 -1.09 18.30 -6.72
C LEU A 11 -0.78 18.32 -8.21
N SER A 12 -1.75 17.98 -9.08
CA SER A 12 -1.63 18.22 -10.51
C SER A 12 -1.58 19.71 -10.81
N LYS A 13 -1.88 20.60 -9.85
CA LYS A 13 -1.79 22.06 -10.01
C LYS A 13 -2.70 22.56 -11.14
N GLN A 14 -3.89 22.01 -11.27
CA GLN A 14 -4.89 22.45 -12.26
C GLN A 14 -5.90 23.37 -11.58
N VAL A 15 -6.39 24.39 -12.31
CA VAL A 15 -7.37 25.36 -11.80
C VAL A 15 -8.61 25.30 -12.67
N LEU A 16 -9.79 25.19 -12.03
CA LEU A 16 -11.08 25.19 -12.70
C LEU A 16 -11.64 26.63 -12.77
N SER A 17 -12.36 26.98 -13.84
CA SER A 17 -13.14 28.22 -13.86
C SER A 17 -14.34 28.17 -12.91
N ASP A 18 -14.62 29.29 -12.27
CA ASP A 18 -15.81 29.51 -11.46
C ASP A 18 -17.07 29.54 -12.33
N LEU A 19 -16.96 30.22 -13.47
CA LEU A 19 -18.04 30.33 -14.44
C LEU A 19 -17.95 29.23 -15.50
N PRO A 20 -19.09 28.73 -15.97
CA PRO A 20 -19.12 27.77 -17.07
C PRO A 20 -18.70 28.45 -18.38
N LEU A 21 -18.23 27.68 -19.37
CA LEU A 21 -17.68 28.15 -20.64
C LEU A 21 -18.60 29.15 -21.35
N GLY A 22 -19.92 28.97 -21.27
CA GLY A 22 -20.90 29.86 -21.89
C GLY A 22 -20.91 31.28 -21.32
N ALA A 23 -20.34 31.47 -20.13
CA ALA A 23 -20.21 32.77 -19.45
C ALA A 23 -18.78 33.33 -19.47
N LEU A 24 -17.82 32.62 -20.09
CA LEU A 24 -16.44 33.09 -20.23
C LEU A 24 -16.23 33.89 -21.51
N ASP A 25 -15.43 34.94 -21.44
CA ASP A 25 -15.04 35.74 -22.61
C ASP A 25 -14.14 34.94 -23.56
N LYS A 26 -14.48 34.92 -24.84
CA LYS A 26 -13.70 34.27 -25.91
C LYS A 26 -12.28 34.85 -26.05
N GLY A 27 -12.07 36.12 -25.71
CA GLY A 27 -10.76 36.76 -25.69
C GLY A 27 -9.83 36.18 -24.61
N VAL A 28 -10.39 35.82 -23.45
CA VAL A 28 -9.66 35.18 -22.34
C VAL A 28 -9.21 33.78 -22.73
N MET A 29 -10.10 33.00 -23.35
CA MET A 29 -9.75 31.63 -23.80
C MET A 29 -8.66 31.63 -24.87
N SER A 30 -8.72 32.57 -25.81
CA SER A 30 -7.68 32.74 -26.84
C SER A 30 -6.32 33.12 -26.23
N THR A 31 -6.33 33.97 -25.21
CA THR A 31 -5.11 34.38 -24.48
C THR A 31 -4.49 33.20 -23.73
N LEU A 32 -5.31 32.39 -23.06
CA LEU A 32 -4.85 31.21 -22.34
C LEU A 32 -4.31 30.13 -23.30
N GLU A 33 -5.00 29.86 -24.41
CA GLU A 33 -4.52 28.90 -25.43
C GLU A 33 -3.18 29.35 -26.03
N ALA A 34 -3.01 30.65 -26.26
CA ALA A 34 -1.75 31.24 -26.74
C ALA A 34 -0.63 31.21 -25.69
N ALA A 35 -0.96 31.29 -24.39
CA ALA A 35 0.02 31.30 -23.31
C ALA A 35 0.75 29.96 -23.15
N ALA A 36 0.10 28.82 -23.45
CA ALA A 36 0.75 27.51 -23.38
C ALA A 36 0.31 26.57 -24.52
N PRO A 37 0.74 26.83 -25.78
CA PRO A 37 0.23 26.16 -26.98
C PRO A 37 0.52 24.64 -27.04
N ARG A 38 1.45 24.15 -26.21
CA ARG A 38 1.76 22.72 -26.06
C ARG A 38 0.79 21.99 -25.13
N HIS A 39 -0.05 22.72 -24.41
CA HIS A 39 -1.03 22.18 -23.46
C HIS A 39 -2.41 22.65 -23.89
N ARG A 40 -3.22 21.78 -24.50
CA ARG A 40 -4.58 22.16 -24.89
C ARG A 40 -5.41 22.50 -23.66
N LEU A 41 -6.20 23.56 -23.77
CA LEU A 41 -7.24 23.86 -22.80
C LEU A 41 -8.29 22.73 -22.82
N LYS A 42 -8.71 22.31 -21.64
CA LYS A 42 -9.77 21.33 -21.48
C LYS A 42 -10.93 21.96 -20.74
N ALA A 43 -12.10 21.37 -20.84
CA ALA A 43 -13.22 21.70 -19.96
C ALA A 43 -13.76 20.43 -19.31
N VAL A 44 -14.30 20.59 -18.11
CA VAL A 44 -14.87 19.53 -17.29
C VAL A 44 -16.32 19.87 -16.99
N GLU A 45 -17.23 18.98 -17.33
CA GLU A 45 -18.61 19.10 -16.89
C GLU A 45 -18.72 18.56 -15.45
N LEU A 46 -19.04 19.44 -14.50
CA LEU A 46 -18.97 19.10 -13.06
C LEU A 46 -19.93 17.97 -12.66
N ALA A 47 -21.10 17.89 -13.30
CA ALA A 47 -22.10 16.86 -13.03
C ALA A 47 -21.63 15.45 -13.41
N THR A 48 -20.87 15.33 -14.52
CA THR A 48 -20.47 14.04 -15.11
C THR A 48 -18.98 13.73 -14.88
N GLY A 49 -18.19 14.74 -14.51
CA GLY A 49 -16.73 14.66 -14.43
C GLY A 49 -16.04 14.49 -15.79
N LYS A 50 -16.79 14.54 -16.89
CA LYS A 50 -16.27 14.30 -18.23
C LYS A 50 -15.37 15.46 -18.66
N SER A 51 -14.12 15.16 -18.98
CA SER A 51 -13.15 16.13 -19.50
C SER A 51 -13.04 16.03 -21.02
N THR A 52 -13.30 17.13 -21.73
CA THR A 52 -13.22 17.22 -23.20
C THR A 52 -12.36 18.41 -23.61
N ASP A 53 -12.02 18.50 -24.90
CA ASP A 53 -11.46 19.74 -25.45
C ASP A 53 -12.47 20.86 -25.23
N TRP A 54 -12.01 22.04 -24.82
CA TRP A 54 -12.91 23.14 -24.46
C TRP A 54 -13.76 23.61 -25.65
N LYS A 55 -13.27 23.42 -26.89
CA LYS A 55 -14.00 23.76 -28.13
C LYS A 55 -15.18 22.83 -28.40
N GLU A 56 -15.13 21.62 -27.86
CA GLU A 56 -16.14 20.56 -28.02
C GLU A 56 -17.04 20.43 -26.80
N ALA A 57 -16.74 21.17 -25.73
CA ALA A 57 -17.46 21.09 -24.48
C ALA A 57 -18.75 21.91 -24.51
N GLY A 58 -19.78 21.40 -23.83
CA GLY A 58 -21.06 22.11 -23.69
C GLY A 58 -20.90 23.42 -22.91
N PRO A 59 -21.85 24.38 -23.06
CA PRO A 59 -21.76 25.69 -22.44
C PRO A 59 -21.80 25.66 -20.91
N LYS A 60 -22.20 24.52 -20.31
CA LYS A 60 -22.23 24.26 -18.86
C LYS A 60 -20.93 23.69 -18.30
N ALA A 61 -19.98 23.29 -19.15
CA ALA A 61 -18.69 22.78 -18.70
C ALA A 61 -17.83 23.93 -18.15
N HIS A 62 -16.90 23.62 -17.26
CA HIS A 62 -15.98 24.60 -16.66
C HIS A 62 -14.58 24.41 -17.25
N LEU A 63 -13.88 25.50 -17.53
CA LEU A 63 -12.53 25.49 -18.08
C LEU A 63 -11.54 24.90 -17.06
N LEU A 64 -10.60 24.08 -17.52
CA LEU A 64 -9.56 23.45 -16.72
C LEU A 64 -8.17 23.88 -17.21
N LEU A 65 -7.47 24.65 -16.39
CA LEU A 65 -6.14 25.18 -16.69
C LEU A 65 -5.04 24.19 -16.30
N HIS A 66 -4.31 23.69 -17.29
CA HIS A 66 -3.11 22.86 -17.09
C HIS A 66 -1.97 23.65 -16.39
N PRO A 67 -1.08 23.03 -15.58
CA PRO A 67 0.06 23.70 -14.93
C PRO A 67 0.98 24.46 -15.86
N GLY A 68 1.07 24.01 -17.11
CA GLY A 68 1.79 24.72 -18.16
C GLY A 68 1.25 26.14 -18.36
N HIS A 69 -0.07 26.33 -18.37
CA HIS A 69 -0.70 27.65 -18.44
C HIS A 69 -0.36 28.48 -17.20
N LEU A 70 -0.50 27.89 -16.01
CA LEU A 70 -0.24 28.58 -14.75
C LEU A 70 1.24 28.99 -14.61
N SER A 71 2.17 28.13 -15.04
CA SER A 71 3.60 28.42 -15.06
C SER A 71 3.94 29.58 -15.99
N GLN A 72 3.25 29.69 -17.12
CA GLN A 72 3.43 30.81 -18.07
C GLN A 72 2.82 32.12 -17.55
N LEU A 73 1.80 32.00 -16.69
CA LEU A 73 1.29 33.11 -15.86
C LEU A 73 2.19 33.41 -14.64
N GLY A 74 3.38 32.80 -14.56
CA GLY A 74 4.36 33.03 -13.49
C GLY A 74 4.03 32.33 -12.18
N ILE A 75 3.02 31.46 -12.12
CA ILE A 75 2.63 30.71 -10.92
C ILE A 75 3.55 29.48 -10.82
N THR A 76 4.63 29.59 -10.04
CA THR A 76 5.57 28.50 -9.79
C THR A 76 5.36 27.95 -8.39
N GLY A 77 4.61 26.85 -8.26
CA GLY A 77 4.59 26.15 -6.97
C GLY A 77 5.97 25.53 -6.72
N LYS A 78 6.60 25.80 -5.57
CA LYS A 78 7.85 25.13 -5.17
C LYS A 78 7.64 23.62 -5.30
N GLN A 79 8.55 22.90 -5.96
CA GLN A 79 8.49 21.43 -5.99
C GLN A 79 8.83 20.91 -4.59
N GLY A 80 7.86 20.95 -3.66
CA GLY A 80 8.01 20.35 -2.35
C GLY A 80 8.21 18.84 -2.53
N GLY A 81 9.28 18.31 -1.97
CA GLY A 81 9.68 16.92 -2.17
C GLY A 81 8.56 15.96 -1.78
N PHE A 82 7.91 15.35 -2.78
CA PHE A 82 6.77 14.43 -2.63
C PHE A 82 7.04 13.18 -1.77
N ARG A 83 8.32 12.96 -1.41
CA ARG A 83 8.79 11.89 -0.53
C ARG A 83 8.86 12.31 0.95
N SER A 84 8.80 13.61 1.25
CA SER A 84 8.84 14.10 2.63
C SER A 84 7.56 13.72 3.37
N SER A 85 7.72 13.22 4.59
CA SER A 85 6.58 12.88 5.44
C SER A 85 6.05 14.06 6.26
N LEU A 86 6.74 15.19 6.25
CA LEU A 86 6.46 16.37 7.08
C LEU A 86 5.26 17.16 6.55
N GLN A 87 4.40 17.60 7.47
CA GLN A 87 3.22 18.43 7.19
C GLN A 87 3.62 19.75 6.51
N GLU A 88 4.62 20.44 7.05
CA GLU A 88 5.15 21.71 6.51
C GLU A 88 5.65 21.56 5.07
N ALA A 89 6.33 20.45 4.75
CA ALA A 89 6.83 20.19 3.39
C ALA A 89 5.68 19.89 2.41
N PHE A 90 4.57 19.37 2.90
CA PHE A 90 3.36 19.16 2.11
C PHE A 90 2.60 20.45 1.90
N GLU A 91 2.39 21.25 2.94
CA GLU A 91 1.81 22.59 2.87
C GLU A 91 2.62 23.47 1.90
N ALA A 92 3.95 23.44 1.98
CA ALA A 92 4.83 24.14 1.04
C ALA A 92 4.85 23.55 -0.38
N SER A 93 4.33 22.33 -0.58
CA SER A 93 4.15 21.71 -1.91
C SER A 93 2.81 22.04 -2.55
N GLN A 94 1.87 22.57 -1.77
CA GLN A 94 0.64 23.18 -2.27
C GLN A 94 1.00 24.48 -2.98
N PHE A 95 0.08 25.05 -3.77
CA PHE A 95 0.31 26.39 -4.29
C PHE A 95 0.54 27.36 -3.13
N ASP A 96 1.44 28.33 -3.31
CA ASP A 96 1.37 29.54 -2.49
C ASP A 96 0.08 30.24 -2.90
N PHE A 97 -0.99 30.00 -2.13
CA PHE A 97 -2.33 30.44 -2.45
C PHE A 97 -2.41 31.97 -2.51
N ALA A 98 -1.65 32.67 -1.66
CA ALA A 98 -1.57 34.12 -1.69
C ALA A 98 -0.87 34.63 -2.96
N ASP A 99 0.21 33.98 -3.40
CA ASP A 99 0.87 34.32 -4.67
C ASP A 99 0.05 33.94 -5.91
N LEU A 100 -0.68 32.81 -5.85
CA LEU A 100 -1.67 32.40 -6.85
C LEU A 100 -2.79 33.43 -6.95
N LEU A 101 -3.43 33.80 -5.84
CA LEU A 101 -4.46 34.85 -5.78
C LEU A 101 -3.94 36.20 -6.29
N ARG A 102 -2.70 36.55 -5.98
CA ARG A 102 -2.06 37.79 -6.44
C ARG A 102 -1.82 37.81 -7.95
N LYS A 103 -1.34 36.69 -8.52
CA LYS A 103 -1.02 36.57 -9.96
C LYS A 103 -2.25 36.31 -10.82
N VAL A 104 -3.25 35.62 -10.25
CA VAL A 104 -4.58 35.41 -10.84
C VAL A 104 -5.51 36.58 -10.54
N GLY A 105 -5.04 37.62 -9.83
CA GLY A 105 -5.85 38.80 -9.47
C GLY A 105 -6.47 39.53 -10.67
N SER A 106 -5.89 39.37 -11.87
CA SER A 106 -6.43 39.86 -13.15
C SER A 106 -7.63 39.04 -13.70
N PHE A 107 -7.92 37.90 -13.07
CA PHE A 107 -8.91 36.88 -13.49
C PHE A 107 -9.82 36.45 -12.32
N LYS A 108 -9.82 37.25 -11.24
CA LYS A 108 -10.57 37.05 -10.00
C LYS A 108 -12.06 36.77 -10.21
N ASP A 109 -12.64 37.28 -11.30
CA ASP A 109 -14.08 37.21 -11.54
C ASP A 109 -14.54 35.86 -12.13
N PHE A 110 -13.62 34.90 -12.39
CA PHE A 110 -13.98 33.63 -13.02
C PHE A 110 -13.06 32.42 -12.73
N LEU A 111 -12.12 32.50 -11.78
CA LEU A 111 -11.33 31.35 -11.33
C LEU A 111 -11.52 31.21 -9.82
N VAL A 112 -11.96 30.04 -9.34
CA VAL A 112 -11.92 29.67 -7.92
C VAL A 112 -10.66 28.84 -7.68
N PRO A 113 -9.59 29.43 -7.13
CA PRO A 113 -8.37 28.69 -6.88
C PRO A 113 -8.45 27.85 -5.60
N GLU A 114 -9.53 27.97 -4.82
CA GLU A 114 -9.65 27.35 -3.50
C GLU A 114 -9.47 25.83 -3.62
N PRO A 115 -8.55 25.22 -2.85
CA PRO A 115 -8.51 23.77 -2.78
C PRO A 115 -9.88 23.30 -2.31
N LEU A 116 -10.38 22.20 -2.89
CA LEU A 116 -11.68 21.64 -2.53
C LEU A 116 -11.64 21.26 -1.04
N ALA A 117 -12.09 22.19 -0.21
CA ALA A 117 -12.10 22.10 1.23
C ALA A 117 -13.37 21.36 1.59
N VAL A 118 -13.23 20.05 1.83
CA VAL A 118 -14.36 19.25 2.29
C VAL A 118 -14.51 19.53 3.77
N PRO A 119 -15.65 20.06 4.22
CA PRO A 119 -15.87 20.25 5.64
C PRO A 119 -16.01 18.87 6.31
N THR A 120 -15.62 18.77 7.58
CA THR A 120 -15.49 17.46 8.27
C THR A 120 -16.80 16.68 8.30
N ASP A 121 -17.93 17.38 8.37
CA ASP A 121 -19.30 16.86 8.35
C ASP A 121 -19.71 16.29 6.98
N ALA A 122 -19.03 16.67 5.90
CA ALA A 122 -19.21 16.08 4.57
C ALA A 122 -18.34 14.83 4.34
N LEU A 123 -17.54 14.41 5.34
CA LEU A 123 -16.79 13.17 5.27
C LEU A 123 -17.60 12.00 5.81
N PHE A 124 -17.66 10.96 4.98
CA PHE A 124 -18.23 9.68 5.32
C PHE A 124 -17.13 8.68 5.64
N ARG A 125 -17.54 7.54 6.21
CA ARG A 125 -16.63 6.45 6.52
C ARG A 125 -17.28 5.12 6.23
N VAL A 126 -16.51 4.22 5.63
CA VAL A 126 -16.90 2.81 5.57
C VAL A 126 -16.82 2.24 6.97
N GLU A 127 -17.99 2.07 7.59
CA GLU A 127 -18.13 1.51 8.94
C GLU A 127 -18.13 -0.03 8.94
N GLY A 128 -17.90 -0.61 10.12
CA GLY A 128 -18.05 -2.04 10.36
C GLY A 128 -16.76 -2.87 10.29
N ARG A 129 -16.94 -4.19 10.26
CA ARG A 129 -15.87 -5.20 10.28
C ARG A 129 -16.03 -6.16 9.10
N GLY A 130 -15.37 -5.88 7.98
CA GLY A 130 -15.52 -6.65 6.74
C GLY A 130 -14.61 -7.86 6.59
N LEU A 131 -13.72 -8.12 7.55
CA LEU A 131 -12.76 -9.23 7.49
C LEU A 131 -13.15 -10.34 8.47
N ARG A 132 -13.55 -11.49 7.94
CA ARG A 132 -13.83 -12.70 8.72
C ARG A 132 -12.54 -13.47 8.98
N MET A 133 -12.17 -13.59 10.24
CA MET A 133 -11.04 -14.37 10.77
C MET A 133 -11.56 -15.60 11.53
N ALA A 134 -10.67 -16.46 12.03
CA ALA A 134 -11.09 -17.71 12.68
C ALA A 134 -11.94 -17.50 13.94
N LYS A 135 -11.62 -16.47 14.74
CA LYS A 135 -12.30 -16.18 16.02
C LYS A 135 -13.26 -14.98 15.96
N GLY A 136 -13.59 -14.48 14.78
CA GLY A 136 -14.57 -13.41 14.61
C GLY A 136 -14.24 -12.42 13.50
N MET A 137 -14.88 -11.25 13.57
CA MET A 137 -14.79 -10.20 12.55
C MET A 137 -13.78 -9.11 12.96
N ALA A 138 -13.02 -8.60 11.99
CA ALA A 138 -12.02 -7.54 12.13
C ALA A 138 -12.25 -6.40 11.13
N ALA A 139 -11.73 -5.22 11.50
CA ALA A 139 -11.65 -4.06 10.61
C ALA A 139 -10.28 -3.97 9.93
N GLU A 140 -9.22 -4.53 10.54
CA GLU A 140 -7.86 -4.45 10.01
C GLU A 140 -7.16 -5.83 9.94
N PRO A 141 -6.35 -6.09 8.90
CA PRO A 141 -5.60 -7.34 8.75
C PRO A 141 -4.74 -7.71 9.97
N LYS A 142 -4.12 -6.71 10.61
CA LYS A 142 -3.26 -6.90 11.81
C LYS A 142 -3.97 -7.56 12.99
N GLU A 143 -5.30 -7.54 13.03
CA GLU A 143 -6.07 -8.21 14.08
C GLU A 143 -6.01 -9.74 14.00
N VAL A 144 -5.48 -10.31 12.90
CA VAL A 144 -5.20 -11.74 12.75
C VAL A 144 -4.32 -12.28 13.89
N ARG A 145 -3.49 -11.42 14.49
CA ARG A 145 -2.69 -11.76 15.67
C ARG A 145 -3.53 -12.23 16.86
N ARG A 146 -4.70 -11.62 17.04
CA ARG A 146 -5.64 -11.93 18.13
C ARG A 146 -6.70 -12.93 17.68
N LEU A 147 -7.22 -12.74 16.47
CA LEU A 147 -8.38 -13.47 15.96
C LEU A 147 -8.03 -14.73 15.16
N GLY A 148 -6.76 -14.95 14.85
CA GLY A 148 -6.26 -16.16 14.18
C GLY A 148 -6.53 -16.21 12.68
N PHE A 149 -5.68 -16.97 11.98
CA PHE A 149 -5.84 -17.28 10.56
C PHE A 149 -7.02 -18.21 10.35
N LEU A 150 -7.78 -18.04 9.25
CA LEU A 150 -8.79 -19.02 8.83
C LEU A 150 -8.17 -20.37 8.49
N SER A 151 -7.00 -20.36 7.88
CA SER A 151 -6.20 -21.55 7.60
C SER A 151 -4.72 -21.21 7.65
N ALA A 152 -3.95 -21.96 8.42
CA ALA A 152 -2.50 -21.84 8.51
C ALA A 152 -1.88 -23.23 8.72
N PRO A 153 -0.64 -23.45 8.28
CA PRO A 153 0.05 -24.70 8.57
C PRO A 153 0.26 -24.82 10.10
N GLN A 154 0.20 -26.04 10.62
CA GLN A 154 0.49 -26.29 12.04
C GLN A 154 1.97 -26.04 12.37
N SER A 155 2.86 -26.28 11.40
CA SER A 155 4.30 -26.11 11.56
C SER A 155 4.93 -25.41 10.37
N LEU A 156 5.97 -24.63 10.63
CA LEU A 156 6.76 -23.92 9.63
C LEU A 156 8.21 -24.39 9.69
N TYR A 157 8.74 -24.88 8.57
CA TYR A 157 10.11 -25.40 8.52
C TYR A 157 11.07 -24.34 7.97
N ILE A 158 11.98 -23.86 8.82
CA ILE A 158 12.92 -22.78 8.47
C ILE A 158 14.36 -23.31 8.46
N ARG A 159 15.04 -23.16 7.33
CA ARG A 159 16.49 -23.31 7.21
C ARG A 159 17.16 -21.95 7.38
N PRO A 160 17.97 -21.74 8.43
CA PRO A 160 18.68 -20.49 8.63
C PRO A 160 19.83 -20.36 7.61
N VAL A 161 19.93 -19.20 6.94
CA VAL A 161 21.02 -18.88 6.01
C VAL A 161 21.63 -17.53 6.39
N PHE A 162 22.94 -17.46 6.65
CA PHE A 162 23.61 -16.24 7.12
C PHE A 162 25.01 -16.04 6.54
N PRO A 163 25.50 -14.78 6.45
CA PRO A 163 26.82 -14.48 5.93
C PRO A 163 27.91 -14.85 6.94
N GLU A 164 29.01 -15.40 6.45
CA GLU A 164 30.19 -15.73 7.26
C GLU A 164 31.08 -14.50 7.49
N GLY A 165 31.63 -14.38 8.71
CA GLY A 165 32.66 -13.37 9.04
C GLY A 165 32.19 -11.92 9.10
N VAL A 166 30.89 -11.65 8.91
CA VAL A 166 30.33 -10.29 8.95
C VAL A 166 29.72 -10.04 10.32
N ASN A 167 30.25 -9.09 11.09
CA ASN A 167 29.46 -8.41 12.11
C ASN A 167 28.96 -7.10 11.48
N GLY A 168 27.72 -6.72 11.76
CA GLY A 168 27.13 -5.51 11.17
C GLY A 168 26.62 -4.54 12.22
N GLU A 169 26.21 -3.36 11.77
CA GLU A 169 25.55 -2.36 12.60
C GLU A 169 24.17 -2.04 12.03
N VAL A 170 23.17 -1.92 12.90
CA VAL A 170 21.86 -1.38 12.55
C VAL A 170 21.69 -0.05 13.27
N THR A 171 21.41 0.98 12.49
CA THR A 171 21.12 2.30 12.98
C THR A 171 19.63 2.41 13.29
N SER A 172 19.27 2.61 14.56
CA SER A 172 17.91 2.90 15.01
C SER A 172 17.77 4.40 15.28
N VAL A 173 16.65 4.98 14.86
CA VAL A 173 16.31 6.37 15.20
C VAL A 173 15.34 6.32 16.37
N THR A 174 15.79 6.74 17.55
CA THR A 174 14.94 6.83 18.73
C THR A 174 14.43 8.26 18.83
N GLN A 175 13.12 8.43 18.69
CA GLN A 175 12.47 9.72 18.99
C GLN A 175 12.27 9.79 20.50
N TYR A 176 13.23 10.37 21.22
CA TYR A 176 12.99 10.80 22.60
C TYR A 176 12.24 12.13 22.58
N GLU A 177 11.30 12.32 23.51
CA GLU A 177 10.98 13.68 23.96
C GLU A 177 12.24 14.23 24.63
N PRO A 178 12.78 15.40 24.21
CA PRO A 178 14.06 15.84 24.72
C PRO A 178 13.93 16.34 26.16
N SER A 179 14.62 15.66 27.08
CA SER A 179 15.04 16.23 28.35
C SER A 179 16.38 16.94 28.16
N THR A 180 16.39 18.08 27.47
CA THR A 180 17.40 19.15 27.66
C THR A 180 16.96 20.40 26.89
N HIS A 181 16.82 21.51 27.62
CA HIS A 181 16.11 22.72 27.25
C HIS A 181 17.01 23.69 26.47
N ILE A 182 16.60 24.06 25.25
CA ILE A 182 17.04 25.33 24.65
C ILE A 182 15.88 26.29 24.86
N GLU A 183 16.06 27.19 25.81
CA GLU A 183 15.11 28.26 26.09
C GLU A 183 15.52 29.47 25.24
N ILE A 184 14.78 29.73 24.15
CA ILE A 184 15.04 30.90 23.30
C ILE A 184 14.18 32.04 23.84
N GLN A 185 14.84 33.06 24.39
CA GLN A 185 14.20 34.27 24.91
C GLN A 185 14.32 35.39 23.88
N GLU A 186 13.25 35.66 23.14
CA GLU A 186 13.13 36.85 22.31
C GLU A 186 12.68 38.05 23.16
N ARG A 187 13.27 39.23 22.92
CA ARG A 187 12.98 40.44 23.72
C ARG A 187 11.49 40.80 23.61
N GLY A 188 10.80 40.81 24.75
CA GLY A 188 9.36 41.15 24.83
C GLY A 188 8.41 39.97 24.61
N ARG A 189 8.90 38.73 24.52
CA ARG A 189 8.06 37.52 24.42
C ARG A 189 8.42 36.50 25.52
N PRO A 190 7.44 35.72 26.02
CA PRO A 190 7.74 34.61 26.90
C PRO A 190 8.62 33.59 26.17
N PRO A 191 9.54 32.92 26.89
CA PRO A 191 10.47 31.96 26.30
C PRO A 191 9.71 30.89 25.52
N GLN A 192 10.06 30.73 24.24
CA GLN A 192 9.52 29.65 23.42
C GLN A 192 10.36 28.38 23.60
N ARG A 193 9.67 27.27 23.87
CA ARG A 193 10.25 25.93 23.94
C ARG A 193 10.08 25.26 22.57
N SER A 194 11.17 24.94 21.87
CA SER A 194 11.09 24.12 20.65
C SER A 194 12.27 23.15 20.54
N GLY A 195 11.96 21.92 20.11
CA GLY A 195 12.95 20.89 19.77
C GLY A 195 12.40 19.47 19.90
N LYS A 196 12.57 18.66 18.84
CA LYS A 196 12.61 17.19 18.90
C LYS A 196 13.96 16.79 18.30
N LEU A 197 14.91 16.37 19.11
CA LEU A 197 16.18 15.83 18.62
C LEU A 197 16.00 14.33 18.39
N ALA A 198 16.04 13.91 17.12
CA ALA A 198 16.08 12.50 16.78
C ALA A 198 17.48 11.95 17.12
N HIS A 199 17.60 11.21 18.22
CA HIS A 199 18.85 10.54 18.56
C HIS A 199 18.97 9.25 17.75
N THR A 200 20.14 9.08 17.12
CA THR A 200 20.45 7.91 16.32
C THR A 200 21.35 6.98 17.14
N LEU A 201 20.85 5.79 17.47
CA LEU A 201 21.61 4.75 18.18
C LEU A 201 22.10 3.71 17.17
N LYS A 202 23.34 3.25 17.33
CA LYS A 202 23.89 2.16 16.53
C LYS A 202 23.93 0.89 17.36
N HIS A 203 23.33 -0.18 16.84
CA HIS A 203 23.33 -1.50 17.48
C HIS A 203 24.17 -2.45 16.64
N SER A 204 25.29 -2.91 17.19
CA SER A 204 26.08 -3.96 16.57
C SER A 204 25.35 -5.31 16.70
N TYR A 205 25.54 -6.19 15.71
CA TYR A 205 24.98 -7.54 15.76
C TYR A 205 25.91 -8.55 15.10
N ASN A 206 25.90 -9.76 15.64
CA ASN A 206 26.43 -10.95 14.98
C ASN A 206 25.27 -11.67 14.26
N PRO A 207 25.35 -11.95 12.94
CA PRO A 207 24.27 -12.56 12.16
C PRO A 207 23.78 -13.90 12.71
N ARG A 208 24.71 -14.74 13.19
CA ARG A 208 24.36 -16.03 13.78
C ARG A 208 23.59 -15.84 15.08
N TRP A 209 24.05 -14.93 15.94
CA TRP A 209 23.38 -14.66 17.22
C TRP A 209 22.00 -14.06 17.00
N LEU A 210 21.85 -13.17 16.02
CA LEU A 210 20.56 -12.59 15.65
C LEU A 210 19.57 -13.67 15.20
N LEU A 211 19.98 -14.60 14.33
CA LEU A 211 19.12 -15.71 13.94
C LEU A 211 18.80 -16.65 15.11
N LEU A 212 19.76 -16.96 15.98
CA LEU A 212 19.51 -17.78 17.17
C LEU A 212 18.46 -17.12 18.09
N TYR A 213 18.56 -15.82 18.32
CA TYR A 213 17.58 -15.06 19.10
C TYR A 213 16.15 -15.16 18.55
N HIS A 214 16.00 -15.14 17.21
CA HIS A 214 14.67 -15.18 16.59
C HIS A 214 14.11 -16.58 16.36
N LEU A 215 14.97 -17.60 16.21
CA LEU A 215 14.57 -18.94 15.75
C LEU A 215 14.62 -20.02 16.84
N VAL A 216 15.35 -19.80 17.94
CA VAL A 216 15.47 -20.77 19.04
C VAL A 216 14.53 -20.38 20.18
N PRO A 217 13.80 -21.33 20.79
CA PRO A 217 12.99 -21.06 21.98
C PRO A 217 13.83 -20.41 23.09
N ARG A 218 13.25 -19.40 23.76
CA ARG A 218 13.93 -18.68 24.84
C ARG A 218 14.42 -19.61 25.95
N SER A 219 13.58 -20.58 26.34
CA SER A 219 13.91 -21.58 27.35
C SER A 219 15.13 -22.43 27.01
N ASP A 220 15.43 -22.63 25.72
CA ASP A 220 16.62 -23.36 25.28
C ASP A 220 17.87 -22.47 25.28
N LEU A 221 17.72 -21.18 24.95
CA LEU A 221 18.81 -20.21 25.06
C LEU A 221 19.23 -20.01 26.53
N GLU A 222 18.28 -19.97 27.47
CA GLU A 222 18.53 -19.80 28.90
C GLU A 222 19.34 -20.95 29.53
N LYS A 223 19.35 -22.14 28.90
CA LYS A 223 20.11 -23.31 29.37
C LYS A 223 21.63 -23.21 29.18
N SER A 224 22.11 -22.24 28.40
CA SER A 224 23.55 -22.10 28.12
C SER A 224 24.06 -20.69 28.42
N GLN A 225 25.32 -20.57 28.86
CA GLN A 225 25.93 -19.27 29.12
C GLN A 225 25.91 -18.37 27.87
N LYS A 226 26.27 -18.94 26.71
CA LYS A 226 26.24 -18.24 25.43
C LYS A 226 24.83 -17.84 25.00
N GLY A 227 23.82 -18.65 25.29
CA GLY A 227 22.43 -18.28 25.02
C GLY A 227 21.95 -17.15 25.92
N LYS A 228 22.37 -17.10 27.19
CA LYS A 228 22.13 -15.95 28.08
C LYS A 228 22.80 -14.67 27.57
N GLU A 229 24.02 -14.76 27.02
CA GLU A 229 24.68 -13.63 26.36
C GLU A 229 23.90 -13.11 25.14
N ILE A 230 23.40 -14.02 24.30
CA ILE A 230 22.55 -13.67 23.14
C ILE A 230 21.28 -12.94 23.61
N LEU A 231 20.60 -13.49 24.63
CA LEU A 231 19.41 -12.87 25.20
C LEU A 231 19.71 -11.48 25.77
N ALA A 232 20.79 -11.33 26.55
CA ALA A 232 21.19 -10.05 27.11
C ALA A 232 21.51 -9.01 26.03
N HIS A 233 22.08 -9.43 24.90
CA HIS A 233 22.43 -8.54 23.79
C HIS A 233 21.20 -8.00 23.04
N PHE A 234 20.19 -8.85 22.77
CA PHE A 234 19.06 -8.47 21.91
C PHE A 234 17.76 -8.11 22.65
N THR A 235 17.55 -8.59 23.88
CA THR A 235 16.33 -8.28 24.66
C THR A 235 16.12 -6.77 24.89
N PRO A 236 17.14 -5.96 25.20
CA PRO A 236 16.94 -4.52 25.40
C PRO A 236 16.40 -3.80 24.16
N ALA A 237 16.80 -4.23 22.96
CA ALA A 237 16.38 -3.61 21.70
C ALA A 237 15.05 -4.18 21.17
N ASN A 238 14.83 -5.49 21.31
CA ASN A 238 13.70 -6.19 20.71
C ASN A 238 12.56 -6.52 21.70
N GLY A 239 12.75 -6.23 22.99
CA GLY A 239 11.91 -6.76 24.06
C GLY A 239 11.94 -8.28 24.01
N GLU A 240 10.83 -8.96 24.32
CA GLU A 240 10.73 -10.41 24.15
C GLU A 240 10.30 -10.84 22.74
N ASN A 241 10.24 -9.92 21.76
CA ASN A 241 9.60 -10.19 20.47
C ASN A 241 10.54 -10.93 19.49
N SER A 242 10.57 -12.26 19.61
CA SER A 242 11.25 -13.14 18.65
C SER A 242 10.30 -13.58 17.53
N LEU A 243 10.85 -14.06 16.40
CA LEU A 243 10.03 -14.57 15.30
C LEU A 243 9.31 -15.86 15.72
N GLN A 244 9.99 -16.72 16.48
CA GLN A 244 9.42 -17.94 17.03
C GLN A 244 8.21 -17.65 17.92
N GLN A 245 8.30 -16.68 18.85
CA GLN A 245 7.16 -16.32 19.70
C GLN A 245 6.00 -15.75 18.90
N GLU A 246 6.29 -14.96 17.87
CA GLU A 246 5.23 -14.36 17.06
C GLU A 246 4.51 -15.41 16.22
N LEU A 247 5.22 -16.41 15.68
CA LEU A 247 4.59 -17.54 15.02
C LEU A 247 3.74 -18.38 15.99
N GLU A 248 4.20 -18.61 17.23
CA GLU A 248 3.41 -19.31 18.25
C GLU A 248 2.12 -18.57 18.60
N ARG A 249 2.17 -17.24 18.70
CA ARG A 249 0.96 -16.41 18.90
C ARG A 249 -0.04 -16.57 17.74
N LEU A 250 0.46 -16.80 16.53
CA LEU A 250 -0.36 -17.10 15.35
C LEU A 250 -0.79 -18.58 15.27
N GLY A 251 -0.43 -19.41 16.25
CA GLY A 251 -0.78 -20.83 16.31
C GLY A 251 0.11 -21.74 15.47
N VAL A 252 1.29 -21.26 15.04
CA VAL A 252 2.21 -22.00 14.16
C VAL A 252 3.51 -22.34 14.89
N LYS A 253 3.88 -23.62 14.88
CA LYS A 253 5.14 -24.08 15.50
C LYS A 253 6.31 -23.90 14.52
N LEU A 254 7.38 -23.24 14.95
CA LEU A 254 8.60 -23.15 14.16
C LEU A 254 9.44 -24.43 14.33
N GLN A 255 9.91 -24.99 13.21
CA GLN A 255 10.78 -26.16 13.14
C GLN A 255 12.07 -25.79 12.38
N LEU A 256 13.23 -25.96 13.01
CA LEU A 256 14.51 -25.64 12.39
C LEU A 256 15.00 -26.79 11.50
N LEU A 257 15.34 -26.46 10.25
CA LEU A 257 16.03 -27.35 9.33
C LEU A 257 17.53 -27.15 9.49
N LEU A 258 18.20 -28.17 10.03
CA LEU A 258 19.64 -28.18 10.27
C LEU A 258 20.36 -29.11 9.27
N PRO A 259 21.65 -28.85 8.97
CA PRO A 259 22.46 -27.72 9.46
C PRO A 259 22.11 -26.38 8.80
N ALA A 260 22.41 -25.28 9.50
CA ALA A 260 22.28 -23.93 8.96
C ALA A 260 23.32 -23.67 7.85
N ILE A 261 22.97 -22.83 6.87
CA ILE A 261 23.82 -22.54 5.72
C ILE A 261 24.59 -21.25 5.95
N ARG A 262 25.90 -21.31 5.68
CA ARG A 262 26.79 -20.14 5.67
C ARG A 262 27.11 -19.77 4.23
N TYR A 263 27.20 -18.48 3.94
CA TYR A 263 27.62 -18.00 2.62
C TYR A 263 28.64 -16.88 2.70
N ALA A 264 29.49 -16.78 1.69
CA ALA A 264 30.44 -15.69 1.53
C ALA A 264 29.71 -14.42 1.05
N PRO A 265 29.72 -13.31 1.81
CA PRO A 265 28.93 -12.12 1.51
C PRO A 265 29.28 -11.42 0.19
N LEU A 266 30.53 -11.58 -0.28
CA LEU A 266 31.03 -10.94 -1.50
C LEU A 266 30.76 -11.75 -2.77
N THR A 267 30.73 -13.07 -2.67
CA THR A 267 30.62 -13.97 -3.84
C THR A 267 29.26 -14.67 -3.92
N GLY A 268 28.55 -14.82 -2.80
CA GLY A 268 27.32 -15.59 -2.70
C GLY A 268 27.54 -17.10 -2.62
N GLU A 269 28.79 -17.55 -2.55
CA GLU A 269 29.15 -18.97 -2.49
C GLU A 269 28.79 -19.55 -1.12
N VAL A 270 28.18 -20.73 -1.15
CA VAL A 270 27.87 -21.47 0.07
C VAL A 270 29.15 -22.10 0.62
N ALA A 271 29.44 -21.89 1.90
CA ALA A 271 30.65 -22.41 2.53
C ALA A 271 30.68 -23.96 2.50
N ARG A 272 31.88 -24.55 2.39
CA ARG A 272 32.08 -26.01 2.33
C ARG A 272 31.45 -26.72 3.54
N GLY A 273 30.73 -27.81 3.31
CA GLY A 273 30.01 -28.59 4.33
C GLY A 273 28.48 -28.36 4.38
N ALA A 274 27.90 -27.70 3.37
CA ALA A 274 26.45 -27.61 3.22
C ALA A 274 25.84 -29.00 2.96
N PRO A 275 24.65 -29.29 3.52
CA PRO A 275 24.04 -30.60 3.45
C PRO A 275 23.65 -30.94 2.00
N SER A 276 23.90 -32.17 1.58
CA SER A 276 23.30 -32.74 0.36
C SER A 276 21.82 -33.02 0.57
N GLU A 277 21.02 -33.06 -0.49
CA GLU A 277 19.57 -33.31 -0.47
C GLU A 277 19.16 -34.46 0.47
N ALA A 278 19.98 -35.52 0.54
CA ALA A 278 19.77 -36.74 1.34
C ALA A 278 19.62 -36.55 2.87
N THR A 279 20.11 -35.45 3.47
CA THR A 279 19.89 -35.18 4.90
C THR A 279 18.56 -34.46 5.19
N THR A 280 17.83 -34.07 4.14
CA THR A 280 16.53 -33.42 4.24
C THR A 280 15.45 -34.50 4.25
N LEU A 281 15.27 -35.13 5.40
CA LEU A 281 14.21 -36.11 5.66
C LEU A 281 12.90 -35.74 4.95
N GLU A 282 12.35 -36.75 4.28
CA GLU A 282 11.03 -36.89 3.66
C GLU A 282 9.89 -36.55 4.62
N LYS A 283 9.82 -35.31 5.09
CA LYS A 283 8.65 -34.76 5.77
C LYS A 283 7.81 -34.10 4.69
N GLY A 284 6.97 -34.92 4.07
CA GLY A 284 6.23 -34.63 2.84
C GLY A 284 5.46 -33.32 2.84
N ALA A 285 5.15 -32.79 1.65
CA ALA A 285 4.22 -31.69 1.29
C ALA A 285 4.22 -30.37 2.11
N GLN A 286 5.01 -30.25 3.19
CA GLN A 286 5.01 -29.11 4.09
C GLN A 286 5.93 -27.99 3.56
N PRO A 287 5.55 -26.70 3.74
CA PRO A 287 6.32 -25.58 3.21
C PRO A 287 7.66 -25.44 3.93
N GLN A 288 8.76 -25.55 3.17
CA GLN A 288 10.12 -25.32 3.63
C GLN A 288 10.61 -23.94 3.18
N ILE A 289 11.28 -23.19 4.08
CA ILE A 289 11.72 -21.83 3.82
C ILE A 289 13.22 -21.68 4.12
N ASN A 290 13.98 -21.20 3.15
CA ASN A 290 15.33 -20.69 3.35
C ASN A 290 15.24 -19.23 3.82
N LEU A 291 15.46 -18.98 5.10
CA LEU A 291 15.45 -17.62 5.67
C LEU A 291 16.86 -17.03 5.58
N ILE A 292 17.06 -16.15 4.59
CA ILE A 292 18.34 -15.57 4.20
C ILE A 292 18.51 -14.22 4.87
N LEU A 293 19.38 -14.15 5.88
CA LEU A 293 19.78 -12.88 6.49
C LEU A 293 20.77 -12.17 5.57
N ALA A 294 20.37 -11.05 4.96
CA ALA A 294 21.20 -10.28 4.02
C ALA A 294 21.45 -8.85 4.54
N PRO A 295 22.60 -8.60 5.20
CA PRO A 295 23.08 -7.27 5.54
C PRO A 295 23.31 -6.36 4.31
N ALA A 296 23.43 -5.05 4.53
CA ALA A 296 23.63 -4.06 3.46
C ALA A 296 24.96 -4.25 2.72
N GLU A 297 25.93 -4.86 3.38
CA GLU A 297 27.26 -5.20 2.89
C GLU A 297 27.23 -6.33 1.83
N VAL A 298 26.13 -7.07 1.73
CA VAL A 298 25.94 -8.14 0.75
C VAL A 298 25.54 -7.54 -0.60
N ARG A 299 26.40 -7.73 -1.60
CA ARG A 299 26.15 -7.21 -2.96
C ARG A 299 24.94 -7.90 -3.61
N SER A 300 24.23 -7.18 -4.47
CA SER A 300 23.03 -7.69 -5.13
C SER A 300 23.32 -8.93 -6.00
N GLU A 301 24.48 -8.97 -6.63
CA GLU A 301 24.97 -10.07 -7.46
C GLU A 301 25.28 -11.31 -6.62
N ALA A 302 25.90 -11.13 -5.44
CA ALA A 302 26.17 -12.20 -4.49
C ALA A 302 24.87 -12.82 -3.97
N LEU A 303 23.88 -11.99 -3.64
CA LEU A 303 22.56 -12.45 -3.21
C LEU A 303 21.84 -13.23 -4.33
N LYS A 304 21.90 -12.77 -5.59
CA LYS A 304 21.33 -13.49 -6.73
C LYS A 304 21.97 -14.88 -6.91
N ARG A 305 23.30 -14.95 -6.86
CA ARG A 305 24.04 -16.23 -6.94
C ARG A 305 23.67 -17.16 -5.80
N LEU A 306 23.58 -16.66 -4.58
CA LEU A 306 23.15 -17.45 -3.42
C LEU A 306 21.74 -18.02 -3.62
N ILE A 307 20.78 -17.20 -4.04
CA ILE A 307 19.39 -17.65 -4.27
C ILE A 307 19.34 -18.73 -5.36
N GLN A 308 20.11 -18.59 -6.43
CA GLN A 308 20.21 -19.61 -7.48
C GLN A 308 20.81 -20.92 -6.95
N SER A 309 21.90 -20.85 -6.18
CA SER A 309 22.51 -22.02 -5.55
C SER A 309 21.55 -22.71 -4.60
N LEU A 310 20.82 -21.96 -3.76
CA LEU A 310 19.83 -22.52 -2.85
C LEU A 310 18.64 -23.15 -3.58
N LYS A 311 18.22 -22.59 -4.72
CA LYS A 311 17.16 -23.19 -5.55
C LYS A 311 17.63 -24.51 -6.18
N SER A 312 18.89 -24.60 -6.57
CA SER A 312 19.49 -25.84 -7.08
C SER A 312 19.61 -26.90 -5.99
N LEU A 313 20.07 -26.51 -4.79
CA LEU A 313 20.26 -27.43 -3.66
C LEU A 313 18.95 -27.83 -2.96
N PHE A 314 17.92 -26.98 -3.02
CA PHE A 314 16.65 -27.17 -2.31
C PHE A 314 15.47 -26.72 -3.21
N PRO A 315 15.16 -27.47 -4.28
CA PRO A 315 14.16 -27.05 -5.29
C PRO A 315 12.75 -26.84 -4.73
N ASN A 316 12.41 -27.53 -3.64
CA ASN A 316 11.11 -27.45 -2.97
C ASN A 316 11.05 -26.38 -1.86
N SER A 317 12.17 -25.69 -1.57
CA SER A 317 12.21 -24.63 -0.56
C SER A 317 11.99 -23.25 -1.18
N LYS A 318 11.16 -22.42 -0.54
CA LYS A 318 11.02 -21.01 -0.90
C LYS A 318 12.10 -20.16 -0.22
N GLY A 319 12.61 -19.15 -0.90
CA GLY A 319 13.58 -18.21 -0.31
C GLY A 319 12.91 -16.97 0.26
N GLN A 320 13.23 -16.60 1.50
CA GLN A 320 12.88 -15.31 2.10
C GLN A 320 14.14 -14.55 2.46
N VAL A 321 14.38 -13.41 1.80
CA VAL A 321 15.46 -12.51 2.19
C VAL A 321 14.98 -11.56 3.29
N VAL A 322 15.76 -11.43 4.35
CA VAL A 322 15.46 -10.56 5.49
C VAL A 322 16.66 -9.68 5.76
N GLN A 323 16.43 -8.37 5.89
CA GLN A 323 17.45 -7.44 6.32
C GLN A 323 17.59 -7.49 7.85
N PRO A 324 18.81 -7.37 8.40
CA PRO A 324 19.04 -7.32 9.84
C PRO A 324 18.18 -6.28 10.56
N LYS A 325 17.93 -5.12 9.94
CA LYS A 325 17.05 -4.07 10.48
C LYS A 325 15.60 -4.52 10.73
N THR A 326 15.13 -5.54 10.02
CA THR A 326 13.78 -6.10 10.22
C THR A 326 13.75 -6.92 11.51
N LEU A 327 14.81 -7.70 11.76
CA LEU A 327 14.95 -8.55 12.95
C LEU A 327 15.35 -7.75 14.20
N MET A 328 16.17 -6.71 14.02
CA MET A 328 16.50 -5.70 15.04
C MET A 328 15.44 -4.59 15.16
N GLY A 329 14.30 -4.78 14.50
CA GLY A 329 13.28 -3.76 14.34
C GLY A 329 12.25 -3.75 15.46
N THR A 330 11.29 -2.84 15.35
CA THR A 330 10.15 -2.79 16.27
C THR A 330 9.27 -4.04 16.13
N PRO A 331 8.45 -4.39 17.15
CA PRO A 331 7.58 -5.57 17.10
C PRO A 331 6.68 -5.67 15.84
N PRO A 332 6.16 -4.57 15.26
CA PRO A 332 5.46 -4.61 13.98
C PRO A 332 6.27 -5.20 12.81
N ASN A 333 7.59 -5.01 12.77
CA ASN A 333 8.44 -5.56 11.70
C ASN A 333 8.52 -7.09 11.78
N ILE A 334 8.66 -7.63 13.00
CA ILE A 334 8.68 -9.08 13.24
C ILE A 334 7.31 -9.69 12.93
N HIS A 335 6.24 -9.03 13.35
CA HIS A 335 4.87 -9.49 13.06
C HIS A 335 4.55 -9.47 11.56
N SER A 336 4.97 -8.41 10.85
CA SER A 336 4.84 -8.37 9.38
C SER A 336 5.64 -9.49 8.71
N LEU A 337 6.85 -9.77 9.18
CA LEU A 337 7.66 -10.88 8.66
C LEU A 337 6.96 -12.23 8.89
N ALA A 338 6.48 -12.50 10.12
CA ALA A 338 5.75 -13.72 10.43
C ALA A 338 4.52 -13.90 9.54
N TYR A 339 3.72 -12.85 9.36
CA TYR A 339 2.58 -12.84 8.45
C TYR A 339 2.99 -13.12 7.00
N ASP A 340 4.03 -12.45 6.49
CA ASP A 340 4.50 -12.63 5.11
C ASP A 340 5.01 -14.07 4.87
N LEU A 341 5.71 -14.67 5.84
CA LEU A 341 6.13 -16.08 5.77
C LEU A 341 4.92 -17.01 5.62
N LEU A 342 3.85 -16.77 6.39
CA LEU A 342 2.64 -17.61 6.35
C LEU A 342 1.84 -17.38 5.06
N VAL A 343 1.53 -16.13 4.72
CA VAL A 343 0.66 -15.81 3.59
C VAL A 343 1.36 -16.03 2.26
N ARG A 344 2.57 -15.48 2.07
CA ARG A 344 3.25 -15.50 0.77
C ARG A 344 3.93 -16.84 0.49
N LEU A 345 4.51 -17.44 1.53
CA LEU A 345 5.33 -18.63 1.37
C LEU A 345 4.60 -19.92 1.75
N CYS A 346 3.59 -19.86 2.61
CA CYS A 346 2.85 -21.06 3.02
C CYS A 346 1.40 -21.09 2.53
N ASN A 347 0.97 -20.09 1.75
CA ASN A 347 -0.42 -19.94 1.29
C ASN A 347 -1.43 -19.98 2.44
N ALA A 348 -1.05 -19.51 3.63
CA ALA A 348 -1.96 -19.38 4.75
C ALA A 348 -3.04 -18.35 4.41
N VAL A 349 -4.27 -18.64 4.81
CA VAL A 349 -5.44 -17.79 4.59
C VAL A 349 -5.72 -17.00 5.87
N PRO A 350 -5.37 -15.71 5.91
CA PRO A 350 -5.50 -14.91 7.14
C PRO A 350 -6.96 -14.56 7.46
N TYR A 351 -7.74 -14.24 6.43
CA TYR A 351 -9.15 -13.84 6.55
C TYR A 351 -9.87 -14.02 5.21
N ALA A 352 -11.18 -13.87 5.24
CA ALA A 352 -12.08 -13.78 4.09
C ALA A 352 -12.89 -12.49 4.16
N LEU A 353 -13.34 -11.97 3.03
CA LEU A 353 -14.28 -10.86 3.02
C LEU A 353 -15.67 -11.37 3.41
N ALA A 354 -16.42 -10.55 4.16
CA ALA A 354 -17.76 -10.89 4.64
C ALA A 354 -18.88 -10.06 3.99
N CYS A 355 -18.53 -9.11 3.14
CA CYS A 355 -19.44 -8.04 2.71
C CYS A 355 -19.49 -7.86 1.18
N LEU A 356 -18.98 -8.81 0.40
CA LEU A 356 -19.25 -8.81 -1.04
C LEU A 356 -20.44 -9.74 -1.28
N ASP A 357 -21.58 -9.19 -1.69
CA ASP A 357 -22.79 -9.99 -1.93
C ASP A 357 -22.71 -10.81 -3.22
N HIS A 358 -21.81 -10.42 -4.13
CA HIS A 358 -21.67 -11.00 -5.47
C HIS A 358 -20.19 -11.19 -5.84
N PRO A 359 -19.89 -12.13 -6.75
CA PRO A 359 -18.60 -12.21 -7.42
C PRO A 359 -18.22 -10.87 -8.06
N ILE A 360 -16.92 -10.57 -8.08
CA ILE A 360 -16.39 -9.34 -8.67
C ILE A 360 -15.46 -9.70 -9.83
N LEU A 361 -15.78 -9.20 -11.02
CA LEU A 361 -14.87 -9.25 -12.16
C LEU A 361 -14.05 -7.96 -12.20
N GLY A 362 -12.78 -8.04 -11.85
CA GLY A 362 -11.83 -6.96 -12.04
C GLY A 362 -11.31 -6.95 -13.48
N LEU A 363 -11.32 -5.77 -14.11
CA LEU A 363 -10.78 -5.48 -15.42
C LEU A 363 -9.80 -4.32 -15.31
N ARG A 364 -8.61 -4.45 -15.91
CA ARG A 364 -7.66 -3.35 -16.06
C ARG A 364 -7.15 -3.24 -17.47
N THR A 365 -6.89 -2.02 -17.94
CA THR A 365 -6.23 -1.83 -19.23
C THR A 365 -4.76 -2.24 -19.16
N SER A 366 -4.29 -2.93 -20.21
CA SER A 366 -2.90 -3.34 -20.40
C SER A 366 -2.42 -2.87 -21.77
N ARG A 367 -1.17 -2.40 -21.85
CA ARG A 367 -0.60 -1.95 -23.14
C ARG A 367 -0.40 -3.10 -24.11
N ASP A 368 0.00 -4.26 -23.60
CA ASP A 368 0.40 -5.40 -24.42
C ASP A 368 -0.78 -6.33 -24.73
N GLU A 369 -1.72 -6.46 -23.79
CA GLU A 369 -2.80 -7.45 -23.85
C GLU A 369 -4.20 -6.82 -24.01
N GLY A 370 -4.28 -5.49 -24.12
CA GLY A 370 -5.52 -4.72 -24.15
C GLY A 370 -6.20 -4.66 -22.79
N TYR A 371 -6.63 -5.82 -22.28
CA TYR A 371 -7.25 -5.98 -20.97
C TYR A 371 -6.66 -7.17 -20.21
N LEU A 372 -6.56 -7.01 -18.90
CA LEU A 372 -6.25 -8.06 -17.94
C LEU A 372 -7.40 -8.19 -16.98
N TRP A 373 -7.83 -9.42 -16.70
CA TRP A 373 -9.01 -9.67 -15.88
C TRP A 373 -8.76 -10.67 -14.76
N ARG A 374 -9.50 -10.50 -13.66
CA ARG A 374 -9.48 -11.36 -12.47
C ARG A 374 -10.90 -11.51 -11.93
N LEU A 375 -11.40 -12.74 -11.85
CA LEU A 375 -12.68 -13.05 -11.23
C LEU A 375 -12.47 -13.42 -9.75
N LEU A 376 -13.18 -12.73 -8.87
CA LEU A 376 -13.14 -12.93 -7.42
C LEU A 376 -14.43 -13.57 -6.92
N SER A 377 -14.30 -14.47 -5.93
CA SER A 377 -15.44 -14.95 -5.15
C SER A 377 -15.97 -13.86 -4.21
N PRO A 378 -17.21 -13.99 -3.70
CA PRO A 378 -17.77 -13.12 -2.65
C PRO A 378 -16.86 -12.98 -1.41
N GLU A 379 -16.07 -14.00 -1.10
CA GLU A 379 -15.15 -14.01 0.02
C GLU A 379 -13.79 -13.35 -0.31
N GLY A 380 -13.61 -12.86 -1.53
CA GLY A 380 -12.39 -12.17 -1.99
C GLY A 380 -11.26 -13.08 -2.47
N PHE A 381 -11.55 -14.34 -2.83
CA PHE A 381 -10.53 -15.25 -3.39
C PHE A 381 -10.53 -15.21 -4.91
N VAL A 382 -9.36 -15.39 -5.51
CA VAL A 382 -9.22 -15.44 -6.97
C VAL A 382 -9.73 -16.77 -7.50
N LEU A 383 -10.78 -16.73 -8.33
CA LEU A 383 -11.37 -17.91 -8.97
C LEU A 383 -10.75 -18.18 -10.34
N ALA A 384 -10.55 -17.12 -11.14
CA ALA A 384 -9.98 -17.20 -12.47
C ALA A 384 -9.31 -15.87 -12.85
N LYS A 385 -8.39 -15.90 -13.82
CA LYS A 385 -7.77 -14.72 -14.41
C LYS A 385 -7.33 -14.99 -15.84
N GLY A 386 -7.20 -13.95 -16.64
CA GLY A 386 -6.77 -14.06 -18.03
C GLY A 386 -6.51 -12.71 -18.68
N SER A 387 -6.30 -12.75 -19.99
CA SER A 387 -6.11 -11.59 -20.85
C SER A 387 -7.30 -11.42 -21.81
N GLY A 388 -7.45 -10.22 -22.37
CA GLY A 388 -8.59 -9.84 -23.19
C GLY A 388 -9.87 -9.60 -22.39
N LEU A 389 -11.01 -9.52 -23.08
CA LEU A 389 -12.31 -9.53 -22.43
C LEU A 389 -12.79 -10.98 -22.32
N PRO A 390 -13.22 -11.45 -21.12
CA PRO A 390 -13.78 -12.79 -20.99
C PRO A 390 -15.08 -12.91 -21.79
N LYS A 391 -15.44 -14.13 -22.19
CA LYS A 391 -16.73 -14.38 -22.82
C LYS A 391 -17.84 -14.22 -21.78
N THR A 392 -18.89 -13.47 -22.13
CA THR A 392 -19.98 -13.18 -21.20
C THR A 392 -20.76 -14.42 -20.79
N GLU A 393 -20.79 -15.47 -21.63
CA GLU A 393 -21.47 -16.73 -21.29
C GLU A 393 -20.73 -17.54 -20.21
N GLU A 394 -19.43 -17.30 -20.02
CA GLU A 394 -18.59 -17.98 -19.02
C GLU A 394 -18.62 -17.26 -17.65
N LEU A 395 -19.27 -16.09 -17.57
CA LEU A 395 -19.32 -15.28 -16.37
C LEU A 395 -20.54 -15.63 -15.49
N PRO A 396 -20.43 -15.48 -14.16
CA PRO A 396 -21.58 -15.65 -13.26
C PRO A 396 -22.73 -14.69 -13.62
N HIS A 397 -23.97 -15.20 -13.62
CA HIS A 397 -25.17 -14.40 -13.95
C HIS A 397 -25.35 -13.13 -13.11
N ARG A 398 -24.83 -13.11 -11.88
CA ARG A 398 -24.81 -11.93 -11.00
C ARG A 398 -23.37 -11.66 -10.60
N LEU A 399 -22.83 -10.54 -11.08
CA LEU A 399 -21.50 -10.07 -10.71
C LEU A 399 -21.46 -8.54 -10.79
N VAL A 400 -20.45 -7.96 -10.15
CA VAL A 400 -20.10 -6.53 -10.30
C VAL A 400 -18.77 -6.42 -11.02
N ILE A 401 -18.66 -5.49 -11.97
CA ILE A 401 -17.42 -5.24 -12.69
C ILE A 401 -16.67 -4.10 -12.01
N HIS A 402 -15.43 -4.36 -11.62
CA HIS A 402 -14.50 -3.32 -11.18
C HIS A 402 -13.55 -3.00 -12.34
N PHE A 403 -13.62 -1.79 -12.89
CA PHE A 403 -12.80 -1.40 -14.03
C PHE A 403 -11.75 -0.35 -13.67
N LEU A 404 -10.49 -0.57 -14.04
CA LEU A 404 -9.39 0.39 -13.94
C LEU A 404 -8.83 0.70 -15.33
N GLY A 405 -9.15 1.87 -15.86
CA GLY A 405 -8.72 2.29 -17.19
C GLY A 405 -9.12 3.72 -17.54
N SER A 406 -8.87 4.12 -18.79
CA SER A 406 -9.25 5.45 -19.31
C SER A 406 -10.74 5.52 -19.62
N GLY A 407 -11.28 6.74 -19.74
CA GLY A 407 -12.66 6.96 -20.16
C GLY A 407 -12.99 6.35 -21.52
N GLN A 408 -12.07 6.42 -22.50
CA GLN A 408 -12.28 5.78 -23.80
C GLN A 408 -12.41 4.25 -23.69
N ALA A 409 -11.65 3.62 -22.79
CA ALA A 409 -11.76 2.18 -22.56
C ALA A 409 -13.01 1.84 -21.75
N LEU A 410 -13.51 2.75 -20.90
CA LEU A 410 -14.77 2.58 -20.18
C LEU A 410 -15.94 2.37 -21.15
N ASP A 411 -16.07 3.19 -22.20
CA ASP A 411 -17.15 3.07 -23.19
C ASP A 411 -17.20 1.67 -23.83
N ASN A 412 -16.03 1.06 -24.08
CA ASN A 412 -15.92 -0.31 -24.56
C ASN A 412 -16.41 -1.33 -23.53
N ILE A 413 -16.16 -1.10 -22.24
CA ILE A 413 -16.65 -1.98 -21.17
C ILE A 413 -18.16 -1.85 -21.02
N LEU A 414 -18.69 -0.63 -21.04
CA LEU A 414 -20.13 -0.36 -20.92
C LEU A 414 -20.93 -1.01 -22.05
N SER A 415 -20.39 -1.00 -23.27
CA SER A 415 -21.02 -1.67 -24.42
C SER A 415 -20.90 -3.20 -24.40
N TRP A 416 -19.86 -3.74 -23.76
CA TRP A 416 -19.60 -5.18 -23.69
C TRP A 416 -20.45 -5.90 -22.63
N THR A 417 -20.91 -5.20 -21.59
CA THR A 417 -21.59 -5.81 -20.44
C THR A 417 -22.91 -5.16 -20.09
N HIS A 418 -23.81 -5.94 -19.50
CA HIS A 418 -25.05 -5.44 -18.87
C HIS A 418 -24.98 -5.48 -17.33
N HIS A 419 -23.86 -5.92 -16.76
CA HIS A 419 -23.65 -5.94 -15.32
C HIS A 419 -23.35 -4.53 -14.79
N PRO A 420 -23.53 -4.29 -13.47
CA PRO A 420 -23.09 -3.05 -12.85
C PRO A 420 -21.58 -2.84 -13.00
N VAL A 421 -21.18 -1.61 -13.34
CA VAL A 421 -19.78 -1.24 -13.57
C VAL A 421 -19.35 -0.16 -12.60
N VAL A 422 -18.37 -0.50 -11.76
CA VAL A 422 -17.65 0.42 -10.87
C VAL A 422 -16.34 0.82 -11.54
N TRP A 423 -16.27 2.06 -12.02
CA TRP A 423 -15.04 2.63 -12.56
C TRP A 423 -14.17 3.19 -11.43
N ILE A 424 -12.92 2.73 -11.41
CA ILE A 424 -11.90 3.06 -10.42
C ILE A 424 -10.81 3.84 -11.13
N GLU A 425 -10.46 5.00 -10.60
CA GLU A 425 -9.44 5.87 -11.20
C GLU A 425 -8.40 6.31 -10.16
N ARG A 426 -7.12 6.16 -10.52
CA ARG A 426 -6.01 6.66 -9.71
C ARG A 426 -5.89 8.17 -9.89
N THR A 427 -6.17 8.92 -8.83
CA THR A 427 -6.14 10.37 -8.89
C THR A 427 -4.80 10.95 -8.43
N ASN A 428 -4.57 12.21 -8.79
CA ASN A 428 -3.51 13.02 -8.20
C ASN A 428 -3.97 13.77 -6.94
N LEU A 429 -5.26 13.68 -6.60
CA LEU A 429 -5.82 14.28 -5.39
C LEU A 429 -5.25 13.59 -4.16
N ARG A 430 -4.97 14.37 -3.13
CA ARG A 430 -4.47 13.87 -1.85
C ARG A 430 -5.26 14.39 -0.69
N PHE A 431 -5.48 13.53 0.29
CA PHE A 431 -6.01 13.97 1.57
C PHE A 431 -4.95 14.79 2.31
N SER A 432 -5.34 15.98 2.78
CA SER A 432 -4.44 16.92 3.45
C SER A 432 -3.97 16.49 4.84
N HIS A 433 -4.43 15.35 5.34
CA HIS A 433 -4.15 14.87 6.68
C HIS A 433 -3.81 13.37 6.70
N LYS A 434 -2.63 13.03 7.22
CA LYS A 434 -2.13 11.64 7.24
C LYS A 434 -2.81 10.73 8.25
N LYS A 435 -3.37 11.28 9.33
CA LYS A 435 -4.01 10.47 10.37
C LYS A 435 -5.50 10.27 10.14
N LEU A 436 -6.02 10.63 8.96
CA LEU A 436 -7.39 10.28 8.61
C LEU A 436 -7.56 8.76 8.65
N PRO A 437 -8.65 8.26 9.24
CA PRO A 437 -8.95 6.83 9.21
C PRO A 437 -9.03 6.33 7.76
N LEU A 438 -8.50 5.13 7.52
CA LEU A 438 -8.72 4.48 6.22
C LEU A 438 -10.20 4.13 6.08
N GLY A 439 -10.69 4.16 4.84
CA GLY A 439 -12.12 4.02 4.54
C GLY A 439 -12.89 5.33 4.64
N THR A 440 -12.25 6.45 5.00
CA THR A 440 -12.85 7.78 4.85
C THR A 440 -13.05 8.11 3.38
N TYR A 441 -14.22 8.64 3.02
CA TYR A 441 -14.52 9.10 1.67
C TYR A 441 -15.38 10.35 1.72
N PHE A 442 -15.45 11.05 0.59
CA PHE A 442 -16.41 12.12 0.39
C PHE A 442 -17.18 11.87 -0.90
N LEU A 443 -18.44 12.29 -0.90
CA LEU A 443 -19.32 12.21 -2.06
C LEU A 443 -19.12 13.44 -2.93
N ALA A 444 -18.82 13.24 -4.20
CA ALA A 444 -18.75 14.30 -5.19
C ALA A 444 -20.05 14.40 -6.01
N SER A 445 -20.75 13.28 -6.20
CA SER A 445 -22.11 13.20 -6.72
C SER A 445 -22.82 11.97 -6.15
N SER A 446 -24.07 11.71 -6.55
CA SER A 446 -24.80 10.48 -6.20
C SER A 446 -24.15 9.20 -6.74
N GLU A 447 -23.30 9.33 -7.76
CA GLU A 447 -22.67 8.19 -8.44
C GLU A 447 -21.15 8.17 -8.29
N MET A 448 -20.55 9.17 -7.64
CA MET A 448 -19.10 9.32 -7.58
C MET A 448 -18.60 9.80 -6.22
N ALA A 449 -17.55 9.13 -5.74
CA ALA A 449 -16.88 9.43 -4.48
C ALA A 449 -15.36 9.37 -4.65
N TYR A 450 -14.63 9.98 -3.71
CA TYR A 450 -13.21 9.69 -3.57
C TYR A 450 -12.89 9.11 -2.21
N LEU A 451 -12.15 8.01 -2.23
CA LEU A 451 -11.92 7.12 -1.12
C LEU A 451 -10.45 7.14 -0.69
N LEU A 452 -10.24 7.20 0.63
CA LEU A 452 -8.95 6.99 1.27
C LEU A 452 -8.71 5.51 1.56
N VAL A 453 -8.04 4.81 0.64
CA VAL A 453 -7.67 3.40 0.83
C VAL A 453 -6.30 3.18 1.46
N HIS A 454 -5.34 4.09 1.23
CA HIS A 454 -3.93 3.89 1.60
C HIS A 454 -3.36 5.08 2.38
N PRO A 455 -2.56 4.87 3.45
CA PRO A 455 -2.00 5.95 4.29
C PRO A 455 -0.87 6.76 3.61
N GLY A 456 -0.55 6.44 2.36
CA GLY A 456 0.43 7.15 1.54
C GLY A 456 1.90 6.87 1.83
N HIS A 457 2.28 5.76 2.47
CA HIS A 457 3.69 5.50 2.83
C HIS A 457 4.53 4.90 1.67
N PRO A 458 5.71 5.46 1.29
CA PRO A 458 6.23 6.79 1.66
C PRO A 458 5.53 7.91 0.88
N GLY A 459 5.30 9.07 1.52
CA GLY A 459 4.60 10.21 0.93
C GLY A 459 3.24 10.52 1.59
N TRP A 460 2.27 10.96 0.78
CA TRP A 460 0.95 11.44 1.22
C TRP A 460 -0.20 10.59 0.68
N PRO A 461 -1.31 10.42 1.44
CA PRO A 461 -2.43 9.59 1.00
C PRO A 461 -3.04 10.12 -0.29
N ARG A 462 -3.11 9.28 -1.33
CA ARG A 462 -3.79 9.62 -2.58
C ARG A 462 -5.23 9.13 -2.53
N ALA A 463 -6.14 9.94 -3.05
CA ALA A 463 -7.54 9.57 -3.16
C ALA A 463 -7.73 8.65 -4.38
N LEU A 464 -8.58 7.64 -4.21
CA LEU A 464 -9.03 6.78 -5.30
C LEU A 464 -10.43 7.22 -5.69
N ARG A 465 -10.65 7.60 -6.95
CA ARG A 465 -11.98 8.02 -7.44
C ARG A 465 -12.76 6.77 -7.81
N ILE A 466 -13.97 6.66 -7.28
CA ILE A 466 -14.89 5.54 -7.44
C ILE A 466 -16.16 6.10 -8.07
N GLN A 467 -16.55 5.57 -9.22
CA GLN A 467 -17.78 5.95 -9.89
C GLN A 467 -18.59 4.70 -10.23
N VAL A 468 -19.89 4.69 -9.92
CA VAL A 468 -20.82 3.71 -10.49
C VAL A 468 -21.21 4.24 -11.87
N ALA A 469 -20.66 3.63 -12.92
CA ALA A 469 -20.81 4.10 -14.29
C ALA A 469 -22.02 3.46 -15.01
N GLN A 470 -22.49 2.31 -14.52
CA GLN A 470 -23.65 1.60 -15.06
C GLN A 470 -24.25 0.67 -14.00
N GLY A 471 -25.58 0.49 -14.05
CA GLY A 471 -26.34 -0.47 -13.26
C GLY A 471 -26.76 0.04 -11.88
N ASP A 472 -27.65 -0.72 -11.24
CA ASP A 472 -28.30 -0.34 -9.98
C ASP A 472 -27.48 -0.76 -8.74
N LEU A 473 -26.21 -0.35 -8.68
CA LEU A 473 -25.36 -0.55 -7.51
C LEU A 473 -25.26 0.75 -6.69
N PRO A 474 -25.70 0.78 -5.43
CA PRO A 474 -25.50 1.95 -4.57
C PRO A 474 -24.01 2.32 -4.45
N LEU A 475 -23.71 3.62 -4.53
CA LEU A 475 -22.35 4.13 -4.46
C LEU A 475 -21.64 3.74 -3.16
N GLU A 476 -22.34 3.76 -2.03
CA GLU A 476 -21.81 3.34 -0.72
C GLU A 476 -21.38 1.87 -0.74
N GLN A 477 -22.14 1.02 -1.44
CA GLN A 477 -21.79 -0.39 -1.60
C GLN A 477 -20.55 -0.53 -2.49
N ALA A 478 -20.45 0.22 -3.59
CA ALA A 478 -19.26 0.23 -4.45
C ALA A 478 -18.01 0.71 -3.68
N VAL A 479 -18.12 1.78 -2.90
CA VAL A 479 -17.06 2.32 -2.05
C VAL A 479 -16.63 1.28 -0.99
N ALA A 480 -17.58 0.61 -0.35
CA ALA A 480 -17.30 -0.44 0.62
C ALA A 480 -16.59 -1.65 -0.02
N GLN A 481 -17.05 -2.13 -1.19
CA GLN A 481 -16.42 -3.23 -1.93
C GLN A 481 -14.97 -2.90 -2.26
N VAL A 482 -14.71 -1.71 -2.80
CA VAL A 482 -13.36 -1.24 -3.12
C VAL A 482 -12.48 -1.12 -1.87
N TYR A 483 -13.01 -0.55 -0.79
CA TYR A 483 -12.28 -0.41 0.47
C TYR A 483 -11.88 -1.77 1.04
N TRP A 484 -12.83 -2.71 1.16
CA TRP A 484 -12.55 -4.03 1.73
C TRP A 484 -11.62 -4.85 0.85
N LEU A 485 -11.73 -4.76 -0.49
CA LEU A 485 -10.81 -5.39 -1.42
C LEU A 485 -9.41 -4.76 -1.44
N SER A 486 -9.22 -3.55 -0.90
CA SER A 486 -7.88 -2.98 -0.71
C SER A 486 -7.08 -3.71 0.36
N LYS A 487 -7.74 -4.30 1.38
CA LYS A 487 -7.08 -5.02 2.47
C LYS A 487 -6.26 -6.22 1.97
N PRO A 488 -6.83 -7.17 1.20
CA PRO A 488 -6.06 -8.29 0.65
C PRO A 488 -5.05 -7.86 -0.43
N ALA A 489 -5.24 -6.73 -1.12
CA ALA A 489 -4.27 -6.23 -2.09
C ALA A 489 -2.96 -5.70 -1.45
N GLY A 490 -2.93 -5.52 -0.12
CA GLY A 490 -1.79 -5.00 0.61
C GLY A 490 -1.13 -6.00 1.55
N GLY A 491 -0.36 -5.46 2.49
CA GLY A 491 0.23 -6.19 3.61
C GLY A 491 -0.53 -6.00 4.92
N LEU A 492 0.05 -6.53 6.00
CA LEU A 492 -0.58 -6.57 7.32
C LEU A 492 -0.95 -5.19 7.92
N TYR A 493 -0.10 -4.19 7.65
CA TYR A 493 -0.21 -2.84 8.21
C TYR A 493 -0.55 -1.77 7.17
N HIS A 494 -0.44 -2.12 5.89
CA HIS A 494 -0.62 -1.20 4.78
C HIS A 494 -1.48 -1.90 3.74
N PRO A 495 -2.76 -1.53 3.59
CA PRO A 495 -3.59 -2.07 2.51
C PRO A 495 -3.01 -1.70 1.13
N GLY A 496 -3.59 -2.22 0.06
CA GLY A 496 -3.23 -1.85 -1.30
C GLY A 496 -3.66 -0.42 -1.66
N THR A 497 -2.96 0.19 -2.61
CA THR A 497 -3.35 1.49 -3.19
C THR A 497 -4.53 1.37 -4.17
N VAL A 498 -4.87 0.15 -4.58
CA VAL A 498 -6.02 -0.23 -5.41
C VAL A 498 -6.60 -1.54 -4.85
N PRO A 499 -7.89 -1.86 -5.11
CA PRO A 499 -8.47 -3.12 -4.67
C PRO A 499 -7.89 -4.33 -5.40
N LEU A 500 -7.96 -5.50 -4.75
CA LEU A 500 -7.46 -6.78 -5.27
C LEU A 500 -8.00 -7.11 -6.66
N SER A 501 -9.23 -6.70 -6.98
CA SER A 501 -9.85 -6.94 -8.29
C SER A 501 -9.01 -6.41 -9.45
N VAL A 502 -8.35 -5.26 -9.30
CA VAL A 502 -7.61 -4.57 -10.38
C VAL A 502 -6.12 -4.37 -10.08
N ALA A 503 -5.62 -4.96 -9.00
CA ALA A 503 -4.19 -4.94 -8.67
C ALA A 503 -3.37 -5.77 -9.68
N ASP A 504 -2.15 -5.32 -10.00
CA ASP A 504 -1.32 -5.95 -11.05
C ASP A 504 -0.96 -7.40 -10.69
N GLU A 505 -0.20 -7.58 -9.61
CA GLU A 505 0.17 -8.88 -9.04
C GLU A 505 -0.01 -8.82 -7.52
N THR A 506 -0.60 -9.87 -6.96
CA THR A 506 -0.79 -9.99 -5.51
C THR A 506 -0.53 -11.42 -5.06
N GLU A 507 -0.08 -11.61 -3.82
CA GLU A 507 0.12 -12.95 -3.26
C GLU A 507 -1.21 -13.69 -3.02
N TRP A 508 -2.31 -12.95 -2.98
CA TRP A 508 -3.66 -13.49 -2.90
C TRP A 508 -4.07 -14.30 -4.13
N ASP A 509 -3.40 -14.10 -5.27
CA ASP A 509 -3.59 -14.94 -6.47
C ASP A 509 -3.30 -16.42 -6.23
N LYS A 510 -2.52 -16.75 -5.19
CA LYS A 510 -2.09 -18.13 -4.86
C LYS A 510 -2.92 -18.76 -3.73
N LEU A 511 -3.74 -17.98 -3.05
CA LEU A 511 -4.57 -18.46 -1.94
C LEU A 511 -5.78 -19.21 -2.50
N ARG A 512 -5.99 -20.44 -2.03
CA ARG A 512 -7.14 -21.24 -2.40
C ARG A 512 -8.30 -21.00 -1.43
N HIS A 513 -9.52 -21.04 -1.96
CA HIS A 513 -10.72 -20.98 -1.13
C HIS A 513 -10.72 -22.17 -0.14
N PRO A 514 -10.90 -21.95 1.18
CA PRO A 514 -10.78 -23.01 2.19
C PRO A 514 -11.84 -24.13 2.09
N GLY A 515 -12.78 -24.04 1.15
CA GLY A 515 -13.76 -25.10 0.81
C GLY A 515 -13.45 -25.90 -0.47
N THR A 516 -12.33 -25.65 -1.16
CA THR A 516 -11.96 -26.39 -2.38
C THR A 516 -11.02 -27.57 -2.07
N HIS A 517 -11.43 -28.44 -1.15
CA HIS A 517 -11.02 -29.83 -1.28
C HIS A 517 -11.85 -30.43 -2.40
N LYS A 518 -11.20 -30.77 -3.53
CA LYS A 518 -11.78 -31.75 -4.43
C LYS A 518 -12.09 -32.98 -3.59
N VAL A 519 -13.37 -33.31 -3.46
CA VAL A 519 -13.78 -34.70 -3.25
C VAL A 519 -13.17 -35.44 -4.43
N GLY A 520 -12.15 -36.25 -4.16
CA GLY A 520 -11.53 -37.07 -5.18
C GLY A 520 -12.53 -38.07 -5.70
N ASP A 521 -12.63 -38.14 -7.03
CA ASP A 521 -12.91 -39.38 -7.74
C ASP A 521 -11.87 -40.45 -7.36
#